data_AF-A0A1F6ERE9-F1
#
_entry.id   AF-A0A1F6ERE9-F1
#
_cell.length_a   1.000
_cell.length_b   1.000
_cell.length_c   1.000
_cell.angle_alpha   90.00
_cell.angle_beta   90.00
_cell.angle_gamma   90.00
#
_symmetry.space_group_name_H-M   'P 1'
#
loop_
_entity.id
_entity.type
_entity.pdbx_description
1 polymer ?
#
loop_
_entity_poly.entity_id
_entity_poly.type
_entity_poly.pdbx_seq_one_letter_code
_entity_poly.pdbx_strand_id
1 'polypeptide(L)'
;MSIRFAIPVALSLALVLFSWSVAFAEESSAEASAGAEATAEVKAERTEARPLQLLKDIRANLFGERRDVKEEIKAGREEERGIRADIKAERDATVEVRKEMRAEEQERRADVRTDVKAETNIEVRKEMRVEEQERRADVRADMQEKREEMRDGLRARVHNLLRAQLGAIVNRLTVSLRYFDTMVGRIESRIEKLSDRGLDVAGVEASLAVAVDLIVTAKVDVQAIVDVVEGANDTSDPASLKAELRSAITKAVASVKAAHRALIGVAREMVALVRASASVDANVEVEVDTEN
;
A
#
# COMPACT_ATOMS: atom_id res chain seq x y z
N MET A 1 -28.07 11.01 28.45
CA MET A 1 -26.96 10.32 29.12
C MET A 1 -26.25 9.47 28.08
N SER A 2 -25.01 9.84 27.80
CA SER A 2 -24.21 9.45 26.64
C SER A 2 -23.57 8.08 26.81
N ILE A 3 -23.58 7.22 25.78
CA ILE A 3 -22.58 6.15 25.64
C ILE A 3 -22.12 6.07 24.18
N ARG A 4 -20.90 6.54 23.97
CA ARG A 4 -20.08 6.44 22.75
C ARG A 4 -19.43 5.05 22.75
N PHE A 5 -19.46 4.33 21.63
CA PHE A 5 -18.57 3.19 21.41
C PHE A 5 -17.59 3.52 20.28
N ALA A 6 -16.34 3.68 20.67
CA ALA A 6 -15.15 3.81 19.84
C ALA A 6 -14.20 2.69 20.27
N ILE A 7 -13.80 1.79 19.37
CA ILE A 7 -12.71 0.80 19.56
C ILE A 7 -12.12 0.51 18.15
N PRO A 8 -10.84 0.11 17.97
CA PRO A 8 -9.80 0.99 17.46
C PRO A 8 -9.10 0.43 16.20
N VAL A 9 -8.38 1.31 15.50
CA VAL A 9 -7.42 0.92 14.46
C VAL A 9 -6.16 0.42 15.15
N ALA A 10 -5.91 -0.90 15.07
CA ALA A 10 -4.70 -1.52 15.57
C ALA A 10 -3.54 -1.28 14.60
N LEU A 11 -2.51 -0.66 15.18
CA LEU A 11 -1.24 -0.25 14.59
C LEU A 11 -0.16 -1.15 15.21
N SER A 12 0.55 -1.92 14.38
CA SER A 12 1.69 -2.76 14.78
C SER A 12 2.31 -3.35 13.51
N LEU A 13 3.62 -3.49 13.32
CA LEU A 13 4.82 -3.07 14.03
C LEU A 13 5.99 -3.44 13.09
N ALA A 14 7.04 -2.63 13.11
CA ALA A 14 8.40 -2.78 12.56
C ALA A 14 8.90 -4.16 12.09
N LEU A 15 9.60 -4.15 10.94
CA LEU A 15 10.82 -4.96 10.77
C LEU A 15 11.78 -4.28 9.77
N VAL A 16 12.66 -3.45 10.32
CA VAL A 16 13.88 -2.94 9.68
C VAL A 16 14.97 -3.98 9.94
N LEU A 17 15.51 -4.59 8.89
CA LEU A 17 16.78 -5.31 8.97
C LEU A 17 17.86 -4.51 8.25
N PHE A 18 18.68 -3.93 9.10
CA PHE A 18 19.95 -3.26 8.90
C PHE A 18 20.99 -4.31 8.46
N SER A 19 21.68 -4.09 7.33
CA SER A 19 22.88 -4.84 6.97
C SER A 19 24.01 -3.85 6.73
N TRP A 20 24.73 -3.54 7.81
CA TRP A 20 26.11 -3.06 7.78
C TRP A 20 27.03 -4.23 7.44
N SER A 21 27.90 -4.05 6.44
CA SER A 21 29.14 -4.82 6.32
C SER A 21 30.31 -3.85 6.36
N VAL A 22 31.19 -4.08 7.33
CA VAL A 22 32.38 -3.30 7.67
C VAL A 22 33.63 -3.88 7.00
N ALA A 23 34.53 -2.95 6.67
CA ALA A 23 35.95 -2.97 6.36
C ALA A 23 36.77 -4.27 6.56
N PHE A 24 37.78 -4.45 5.69
CA PHE A 24 39.03 -5.13 6.04
C PHE A 24 40.20 -4.74 5.11
N ALA A 25 41.23 -4.12 5.71
CA ALA A 25 42.69 -4.23 5.52
C ALA A 25 43.32 -4.09 4.10
N GLU A 26 44.63 -3.89 3.88
CA GLU A 26 45.81 -3.77 4.74
C GLU A 26 46.93 -3.04 3.96
N GLU A 27 47.69 -2.26 4.71
CA GLU A 27 49.05 -1.77 4.53
C GLU A 27 50.02 -2.68 3.74
N SER A 28 50.82 -2.12 2.83
CA SER A 28 52.15 -2.66 2.53
C SER A 28 53.17 -1.57 2.17
N SER A 29 54.20 -1.56 2.99
CA SER A 29 55.51 -0.93 2.91
C SER A 29 56.30 -1.25 1.64
N ALA A 30 57.18 -0.33 1.22
CA ALA A 30 58.55 -0.70 0.85
C ALA A 30 59.46 0.53 0.77
N GLU A 31 60.42 0.56 1.68
CA GLU A 31 61.66 1.32 1.64
C GLU A 31 62.56 0.87 0.47
N ALA A 32 63.39 1.76 -0.05
CA ALA A 32 64.66 1.38 -0.67
C ALA A 32 65.66 2.54 -0.63
N SER A 33 66.49 2.53 0.42
CA SER A 33 67.79 3.19 0.45
C SER A 33 68.84 2.33 -0.25
N ALA A 34 69.70 2.94 -1.06
CA ALA A 34 71.05 2.47 -1.41
C ALA A 34 71.81 3.69 -1.97
N GLY A 35 72.96 4.16 -1.48
CA GLY A 35 74.06 3.46 -0.82
C GLY A 35 75.07 2.99 -1.86
N ALA A 36 76.14 3.76 -2.10
CA ALA A 36 77.40 3.26 -2.67
C ALA A 36 78.52 4.32 -2.56
N GLU A 37 79.24 4.26 -1.44
CA GLU A 37 80.65 4.65 -1.35
C GLU A 37 81.48 3.73 -2.27
N ALA A 38 82.50 4.28 -2.94
CA ALA A 38 83.59 3.49 -3.52
C ALA A 38 84.91 4.25 -3.40
N THR A 39 85.63 3.86 -2.34
CA THR A 39 87.06 4.04 -2.09
C THR A 39 87.93 3.19 -3.04
N ALA A 40 89.24 3.47 -3.03
CA ALA A 40 90.35 2.66 -3.59
C ALA A 40 90.66 2.91 -5.08
N GLU A 41 91.89 2.84 -5.58
CA GLU A 41 93.09 2.24 -5.01
C GLU A 41 94.34 2.83 -5.67
N VAL A 42 95.35 3.03 -4.84
CA VAL A 42 96.70 3.47 -5.16
C VAL A 42 97.48 2.29 -5.77
N LYS A 43 98.14 2.47 -6.91
CA LYS A 43 99.24 1.58 -7.30
C LYS A 43 100.43 2.36 -7.84
N ALA A 44 101.46 2.37 -7.01
CA ALA A 44 102.77 2.95 -7.25
C ALA A 44 103.63 1.97 -8.06
N GLU A 45 104.39 2.48 -9.02
CA GLU A 45 105.52 1.77 -9.59
C GLU A 45 106.71 2.73 -9.76
N ARG A 46 107.84 2.35 -9.16
CA ARG A 46 109.12 3.06 -9.05
C ARG A 46 110.01 2.64 -10.22
N THR A 47 110.73 3.61 -10.81
CA THR A 47 112.10 3.53 -11.39
C THR A 47 112.37 4.91 -12.01
N GLU A 48 113.54 5.52 -12.12
CA GLU A 48 114.92 5.34 -11.70
C GLU A 48 115.60 6.73 -11.82
N ALA A 49 116.77 6.92 -11.20
CA ALA A 49 117.30 8.21 -10.80
C ALA A 49 118.34 8.87 -11.74
N ARG A 50 118.48 10.20 -11.56
CA ARG A 50 119.61 11.15 -11.84
C ARG A 50 119.58 11.89 -13.20
N PRO A 51 120.16 13.11 -13.33
CA PRO A 51 121.04 13.84 -12.39
C PRO A 51 120.60 15.28 -12.00
N LEU A 52 121.09 15.69 -10.83
CA LEU A 52 120.68 16.82 -9.97
C LEU A 52 121.31 18.19 -10.32
N GLN A 53 121.27 18.64 -11.57
CA GLN A 53 121.81 19.97 -11.91
C GLN A 53 120.91 20.87 -12.77
N LEU A 54 119.78 20.36 -13.31
CA LEU A 54 118.76 21.14 -14.05
C LEU A 54 117.61 21.67 -13.16
N LEU A 55 117.53 21.25 -11.89
CA LEU A 55 116.40 21.52 -10.98
C LEU A 55 116.40 22.90 -10.30
N LYS A 56 117.52 23.64 -10.33
CA LYS A 56 117.59 24.96 -9.70
C LYS A 56 117.01 26.06 -10.58
N ASP A 57 117.11 25.95 -11.91
CA ASP A 57 116.58 26.95 -12.85
C ASP A 57 115.09 26.71 -13.16
N ILE A 58 114.64 25.45 -13.14
CA ILE A 58 113.21 25.09 -13.27
C ILE A 58 112.40 25.55 -12.04
N ARG A 59 113.00 25.51 -10.83
CA ARG A 59 112.31 25.90 -9.58
C ARG A 59 111.99 27.40 -9.51
N ALA A 60 112.82 28.26 -10.09
CA ALA A 60 112.56 29.71 -10.08
C ALA A 60 111.39 30.09 -11.02
N ASN A 61 111.31 29.49 -12.22
CA ASN A 61 110.20 29.74 -13.15
C ASN A 61 108.87 29.11 -12.66
N LEU A 62 108.91 27.93 -12.03
CA LEU A 62 107.70 27.30 -11.48
C LEU A 62 107.07 28.07 -10.31
N PHE A 63 107.83 28.85 -9.54
CA PHE A 63 107.27 29.66 -8.44
C PHE A 63 106.62 30.95 -8.94
N GLY A 64 107.09 31.51 -10.06
CA GLY A 64 106.42 32.62 -10.75
C GLY A 64 105.12 32.16 -11.39
N GLU A 65 105.17 31.12 -12.23
CA GLU A 65 103.97 30.57 -12.90
C GLU A 65 102.92 30.06 -11.91
N ARG A 66 103.32 29.47 -10.77
CA ARG A 66 102.35 29.04 -9.73
C ARG A 66 101.65 30.21 -9.05
N ARG A 67 102.25 31.40 -9.03
CA ARG A 67 101.61 32.58 -8.44
C ARG A 67 100.58 33.15 -9.39
N ASP A 68 100.91 33.24 -10.68
CA ASP A 68 100.03 33.75 -11.72
C ASP A 68 98.85 32.77 -11.95
N VAL A 69 99.12 31.47 -12.03
CA VAL A 69 98.08 30.43 -12.09
C VAL A 69 97.17 30.45 -10.86
N LYS A 70 97.69 30.78 -9.67
CA LYS A 70 96.87 30.84 -8.46
C LYS A 70 95.97 32.08 -8.43
N GLU A 71 96.41 33.21 -8.96
CA GLU A 71 95.56 34.39 -9.12
C GLU A 71 94.52 34.19 -10.23
N GLU A 72 94.88 33.55 -11.34
CA GLU A 72 93.96 33.21 -12.43
C GLU A 72 92.90 32.18 -11.99
N ILE A 73 93.29 31.16 -11.20
CA ILE A 73 92.34 30.23 -10.56
C ILE A 73 91.44 30.95 -9.56
N LYS A 74 91.93 31.98 -8.85
CA LYS A 74 91.14 32.73 -7.88
C LYS A 74 90.13 33.64 -8.57
N ALA A 75 90.55 34.31 -9.64
CA ALA A 75 89.67 35.11 -10.51
C ALA A 75 88.62 34.23 -11.19
N GLY A 76 89.03 33.09 -11.77
CA GLY A 76 88.10 32.12 -12.37
C GLY A 76 87.11 31.52 -11.35
N ARG A 77 87.52 31.32 -10.09
CA ARG A 77 86.60 30.91 -9.01
C ARG A 77 85.61 32.00 -8.59
N GLU A 78 85.97 33.27 -8.68
CA GLU A 78 85.06 34.39 -8.40
C GLU A 78 84.07 34.58 -9.55
N GLU A 79 84.52 34.43 -10.79
CA GLU A 79 83.65 34.43 -11.98
C GLU A 79 82.70 33.23 -12.00
N GLU A 80 83.18 32.02 -11.70
CA GLU A 80 82.31 30.84 -11.52
C GLU A 80 81.31 31.01 -10.38
N ARG A 81 81.67 31.72 -9.30
CA ARG A 81 80.73 32.03 -8.22
C ARG A 81 79.66 33.01 -8.66
N GLY A 82 80.01 34.02 -9.47
CA GLY A 82 79.05 34.92 -10.11
C GLY A 82 78.07 34.17 -11.00
N ILE A 83 78.60 33.37 -11.93
CA ILE A 83 77.79 32.55 -12.85
C ILE A 83 76.88 31.57 -12.08
N ARG A 84 77.38 30.93 -11.01
CA ARG A 84 76.54 30.06 -10.16
C ARG A 84 75.48 30.82 -9.38
N ALA A 85 75.76 32.05 -8.96
CA ALA A 85 74.78 32.90 -8.28
C ALA A 85 73.65 33.31 -9.25
N ASP A 86 74.00 33.68 -10.49
CA ASP A 86 73.05 34.06 -11.52
C ASP A 86 72.19 32.86 -11.96
N ILE A 87 72.80 31.69 -12.19
CA ILE A 87 72.08 30.44 -12.49
C ILE A 87 71.14 30.07 -11.34
N LYS A 88 71.55 30.30 -10.09
CA LYS A 88 70.70 30.03 -8.93
C LYS A 88 69.53 31.01 -8.86
N ALA A 89 69.77 32.30 -9.10
CA ALA A 89 68.72 33.32 -9.13
C ALA A 89 67.70 33.07 -10.27
N GLU A 90 68.16 32.66 -11.45
CA GLU A 90 67.29 32.30 -12.58
C GLU A 90 66.49 31.01 -12.29
N ARG A 91 67.10 30.02 -11.64
CA ARG A 91 66.40 28.83 -11.16
C ARG A 91 65.34 29.17 -10.11
N ASP A 92 65.65 30.04 -9.16
CA ASP A 92 64.69 30.45 -8.14
C ASP A 92 63.53 31.24 -8.76
N ALA A 93 63.80 32.14 -9.73
CA ALA A 93 62.77 32.85 -10.48
C ALA A 93 61.88 31.92 -11.31
N THR A 94 62.45 30.93 -12.00
CA THR A 94 61.66 29.93 -12.75
C THR A 94 60.87 28.99 -11.85
N VAL A 95 61.34 28.74 -10.62
CA VAL A 95 60.59 27.98 -9.61
C VAL A 95 59.39 28.79 -9.11
N GLU A 96 59.53 30.09 -8.85
CA GLU A 96 58.40 30.94 -8.45
C GLU A 96 57.34 31.06 -9.56
N VAL A 97 57.75 31.30 -10.81
CA VAL A 97 56.80 31.31 -11.95
C VAL A 97 56.07 29.97 -12.09
N ARG A 98 56.75 28.83 -11.86
CA ARG A 98 56.10 27.52 -11.86
C ARG A 98 55.16 27.32 -10.68
N LYS A 99 55.45 27.89 -9.51
CA LYS A 99 54.54 27.86 -8.35
C LYS A 99 53.29 28.67 -8.63
N GLU A 100 53.42 29.86 -9.20
CA GLU A 100 52.28 30.72 -9.58
C GLU A 100 51.42 30.05 -10.65
N MET A 101 52.02 29.53 -11.73
CA MET A 101 51.26 28.79 -12.75
C MET A 101 50.54 27.56 -12.18
N ARG A 102 51.17 26.84 -11.23
CA ARG A 102 50.52 25.71 -10.55
C ARG A 102 49.38 26.15 -9.64
N ALA A 103 49.52 27.29 -8.96
CA ALA A 103 48.47 27.85 -8.12
C ALA A 103 47.27 28.29 -8.97
N GLU A 104 47.51 29.00 -10.07
CA GLU A 104 46.45 29.43 -11.00
C GLU A 104 45.76 28.21 -11.65
N GLU A 105 46.52 27.19 -12.06
CA GLU A 105 45.94 25.96 -12.61
C GLU A 105 45.13 25.19 -11.56
N GLN A 106 45.57 25.18 -10.30
CA GLN A 106 44.80 24.57 -9.20
C GLN A 106 43.50 25.32 -8.92
N GLU A 107 43.51 26.65 -8.95
CA GLU A 107 42.33 27.50 -8.79
C GLU A 107 41.34 27.26 -9.94
N ARG A 108 41.80 27.33 -11.20
CA ARG A 108 40.96 27.02 -12.37
C ARG A 108 40.38 25.61 -12.32
N ARG A 109 41.15 24.61 -11.88
CA ARG A 109 40.64 23.24 -11.70
C ARG A 109 39.64 23.15 -10.55
N ALA A 110 39.80 23.93 -9.49
CA ALA A 110 38.84 23.97 -8.39
C ALA A 110 37.50 24.56 -8.86
N ASP A 111 37.53 25.68 -9.58
CA ASP A 111 36.35 26.37 -10.11
C ASP A 111 35.58 25.51 -11.13
N VAL A 112 36.29 24.94 -12.11
CA VAL A 112 35.67 24.02 -13.08
C VAL A 112 35.08 22.79 -12.37
N ARG A 113 35.72 22.29 -11.32
CA ARG A 113 35.21 21.16 -10.55
C ARG A 113 33.98 21.53 -9.73
N THR A 114 33.87 22.77 -9.22
CA THR A 114 32.68 23.21 -8.49
C THR A 114 31.50 23.42 -9.44
N ASP A 115 31.73 24.01 -10.61
CA ASP A 115 30.66 24.31 -11.57
C ASP A 115 30.11 23.04 -12.21
N VAL A 116 30.98 22.15 -12.70
CA VAL A 116 30.55 20.85 -13.27
C VAL A 116 29.82 20.01 -12.22
N LYS A 117 30.26 20.02 -10.96
CA LYS A 117 29.54 19.34 -9.87
C LYS A 117 28.20 20.00 -9.56
N ALA A 118 28.10 21.33 -9.64
CA ALA A 118 26.86 22.03 -9.37
C ALA A 118 25.82 21.72 -10.46
N GLU A 119 26.19 21.81 -11.74
CA GLU A 119 25.31 21.54 -12.87
C GLU A 119 24.83 20.08 -12.89
N THR A 120 25.76 19.12 -12.80
CA THR A 120 25.41 17.69 -12.78
C THR A 120 24.52 17.33 -11.58
N ASN A 121 24.76 17.89 -10.40
CA ASN A 121 23.89 17.67 -9.24
C ASN A 121 22.50 18.30 -9.43
N ILE A 122 22.37 19.43 -10.15
CA ILE A 122 21.07 20.05 -10.42
C ILE A 122 20.28 19.19 -11.40
N GLU A 123 20.90 18.68 -12.46
CA GLU A 123 20.25 17.85 -13.47
C GLU A 123 19.80 16.51 -12.90
N VAL A 124 20.69 15.80 -12.19
CA VAL A 124 20.35 14.54 -11.51
C VAL A 124 19.23 14.75 -10.47
N ARG A 125 19.24 15.86 -9.73
CA ARG A 125 18.14 16.19 -8.80
C ARG A 125 16.82 16.49 -9.51
N LYS A 126 16.85 17.07 -10.72
CA LYS A 126 15.63 17.31 -11.51
C LYS A 126 15.07 15.99 -12.02
N GLU A 127 15.91 15.12 -12.59
CA GLU A 127 15.50 13.80 -13.07
C GLU A 127 14.93 12.94 -11.94
N MET A 128 15.61 12.85 -10.80
CA MET A 128 15.10 12.12 -9.63
C MET A 128 13.76 12.69 -9.14
N ARG A 129 13.55 14.02 -9.20
CA ARG A 129 12.28 14.64 -8.83
C ARG A 129 11.17 14.31 -9.82
N VAL A 130 11.46 14.25 -11.12
CA VAL A 130 10.49 13.87 -12.15
C VAL A 130 10.11 12.40 -11.99
N GLU A 131 11.09 11.51 -11.86
CA GLU A 131 10.84 10.08 -11.66
C GLU A 131 10.05 9.82 -10.37
N GLU A 132 10.38 10.51 -9.28
CA GLU A 132 9.60 10.39 -8.04
C GLU A 132 8.16 10.92 -8.21
N GLN A 133 7.95 11.99 -8.99
CA GLN A 133 6.62 12.51 -9.29
C GLN A 133 5.81 11.53 -10.14
N GLU A 134 6.41 10.94 -11.17
CA GLU A 134 5.79 9.91 -12.02
C GLU A 134 5.42 8.68 -11.19
N ARG A 135 6.36 8.13 -10.41
CA ARG A 135 6.07 7.01 -9.50
C ARG A 135 4.95 7.33 -8.51
N ARG A 136 4.89 8.56 -7.98
CA ARG A 136 3.79 8.98 -7.09
C ARG A 136 2.47 9.12 -7.83
N ALA A 137 2.47 9.55 -9.09
CA ALA A 137 1.28 9.63 -9.92
C ALA A 137 0.75 8.23 -10.25
N ASP A 138 1.62 7.32 -10.67
CA ASP A 138 1.27 5.93 -10.98
C ASP A 138 0.71 5.22 -9.76
N VAL A 139 1.38 5.31 -8.61
CA VAL A 139 0.89 4.73 -7.36
C VAL A 139 -0.48 5.29 -6.95
N ARG A 140 -0.76 6.57 -7.22
CA ARG A 140 -2.08 7.16 -6.96
C ARG A 140 -3.13 6.63 -7.92
N ALA A 141 -2.80 6.50 -9.20
CA ALA A 141 -3.68 5.92 -10.21
C ALA A 141 -4.04 4.47 -9.88
N ASP A 142 -3.03 3.64 -9.59
CA ASP A 142 -3.22 2.24 -9.16
C ASP A 142 -4.09 2.13 -7.90
N MET A 143 -3.88 3.02 -6.92
CA MET A 143 -4.70 3.04 -5.72
C MET A 143 -6.14 3.47 -6.00
N GLN A 144 -6.39 4.36 -6.96
CA GLN A 144 -7.73 4.76 -7.36
C GLN A 144 -8.44 3.61 -8.08
N GLU A 145 -7.78 2.97 -9.04
CA GLU A 145 -8.32 1.82 -9.78
C GLU A 145 -8.65 0.67 -8.83
N LYS A 146 -7.73 0.28 -7.93
CA LYS A 146 -7.99 -0.76 -6.93
C LYS A 146 -9.14 -0.40 -5.98
N ARG A 147 -9.32 0.88 -5.66
CA ARG A 147 -10.45 1.33 -4.84
C ARG A 147 -11.77 1.21 -5.59
N GLU A 148 -11.79 1.51 -6.89
CA GLU A 148 -12.98 1.34 -7.73
C GLU A 148 -13.33 -0.13 -7.90
N GLU A 149 -12.34 -0.97 -8.23
CA GLU A 149 -12.53 -2.43 -8.34
C GLU A 149 -13.02 -3.04 -7.02
N MET A 150 -12.42 -2.68 -5.89
CA MET A 150 -12.88 -3.13 -4.58
C MET A 150 -14.31 -2.65 -4.26
N ARG A 151 -14.67 -1.43 -4.65
CA ARG A 151 -16.03 -0.89 -4.45
C ARG A 151 -17.06 -1.64 -5.28
N ASP A 152 -16.76 -1.91 -6.55
CA ASP A 152 -17.68 -2.61 -7.45
C ASP A 152 -17.79 -4.10 -7.09
N GLY A 153 -16.68 -4.74 -6.73
CA GLY A 153 -16.68 -6.09 -6.19
C GLY A 153 -17.49 -6.22 -4.89
N LEU A 154 -17.39 -5.23 -3.99
CA LEU A 154 -18.19 -5.20 -2.77
C LEU A 154 -19.68 -4.96 -3.07
N ARG A 155 -20.00 -4.05 -4.00
CA ARG A 155 -21.38 -3.80 -4.45
C ARG A 155 -22.02 -5.05 -5.02
N ALA A 156 -21.34 -5.76 -5.93
CA ALA A 156 -21.84 -7.00 -6.51
C ALA A 156 -22.08 -8.08 -5.45
N ARG A 157 -21.17 -8.25 -4.48
CA ARG A 157 -21.33 -9.20 -3.37
C ARG A 157 -22.52 -8.85 -2.48
N VAL A 158 -22.70 -7.57 -2.13
CA VAL A 158 -23.83 -7.11 -1.33
C VAL A 158 -25.15 -7.32 -2.09
N HIS A 159 -25.19 -6.99 -3.38
CA HIS A 159 -26.37 -7.19 -4.21
C HIS A 159 -26.76 -8.69 -4.29
N ASN A 160 -25.79 -9.57 -4.53
CA ASN A 160 -26.03 -11.02 -4.56
C ASN A 160 -26.51 -11.57 -3.20
N LEU A 161 -25.92 -11.10 -2.10
CA LEU A 161 -26.34 -11.50 -0.75
C LEU A 161 -27.76 -11.03 -0.45
N LEU A 162 -28.09 -9.78 -0.80
CA LEU A 162 -29.44 -9.24 -0.65
C LEU A 162 -30.44 -10.04 -1.48
N ARG A 163 -30.16 -10.28 -2.76
CA ARG A 163 -31.03 -11.06 -3.65
C ARG A 163 -31.27 -12.48 -3.12
N ALA A 164 -30.24 -13.14 -2.60
CA ALA A 164 -30.36 -14.47 -2.00
C ALA A 164 -31.19 -14.47 -0.71
N GLN A 165 -30.92 -13.54 0.22
CA GLN A 165 -31.67 -13.43 1.47
C GLN A 165 -33.13 -13.07 1.23
N LEU A 166 -33.39 -12.13 0.32
CA LEU A 166 -34.74 -11.72 -0.05
C LEU A 166 -35.49 -12.83 -0.78
N GLY A 167 -34.82 -13.55 -1.68
CA GLY A 167 -35.39 -14.72 -2.33
C GLY A 167 -35.86 -15.76 -1.31
N ALA A 168 -35.07 -16.02 -0.26
CA ALA A 168 -35.46 -16.94 0.81
C ALA A 168 -36.68 -16.44 1.61
N ILE A 169 -36.73 -15.14 1.93
CA ILE A 169 -37.87 -14.53 2.65
C ILE A 169 -39.14 -14.60 1.80
N VAL A 170 -39.10 -14.15 0.55
CA VAL A 170 -40.23 -14.16 -0.38
C VAL A 170 -40.72 -15.59 -0.57
N ASN A 171 -39.82 -16.55 -0.83
CA ASN A 171 -40.20 -17.96 -0.98
C ASN A 171 -40.94 -18.49 0.26
N ARG A 172 -40.45 -18.20 1.47
CA ARG A 172 -41.11 -18.63 2.71
C ARG A 172 -42.51 -18.02 2.86
N LEU A 173 -42.68 -16.74 2.55
CA LEU A 173 -43.98 -16.07 2.62
C LEU A 173 -44.94 -16.63 1.57
N THR A 174 -44.48 -16.84 0.34
CA THR A 174 -45.27 -17.45 -0.75
C THR A 174 -45.70 -18.88 -0.41
N VAL A 175 -44.82 -19.71 0.16
CA VAL A 175 -45.18 -21.05 0.63
C VAL A 175 -46.26 -20.98 1.71
N SER A 176 -46.18 -20.02 2.62
CA SER A 176 -47.21 -19.81 3.66
C SER A 176 -48.56 -19.43 3.04
N LEU A 177 -48.57 -18.55 2.04
CA LEU A 177 -49.78 -18.14 1.33
C LEU A 177 -50.44 -19.31 0.56
N ARG A 178 -49.65 -20.19 -0.06
CA ARG A 178 -50.18 -21.41 -0.70
C ARG A 178 -50.85 -22.36 0.31
N TYR A 179 -50.27 -22.46 1.51
CA TYR A 179 -50.88 -23.24 2.59
C TYR A 179 -52.21 -22.61 3.04
N PHE A 180 -52.30 -21.28 3.09
CA PHE A 180 -53.56 -20.59 3.38
C PHE A 180 -54.63 -20.87 2.31
N ASP A 181 -54.28 -20.82 1.03
CA ASP A 181 -55.22 -21.17 -0.06
C ASP A 181 -55.73 -22.62 0.09
N THR A 182 -54.86 -23.55 0.48
CA THR A 182 -55.25 -24.94 0.77
C THR A 182 -56.18 -25.04 2.00
N MET A 183 -55.92 -24.24 3.04
CA MET A 183 -56.79 -24.17 4.23
C MET A 183 -58.18 -23.62 3.88
N VAL A 184 -58.24 -22.56 3.06
CA VAL A 184 -59.50 -21.97 2.57
C VAL A 184 -60.35 -23.04 1.88
N GLY A 185 -59.80 -23.76 0.88
CA GLY A 185 -60.57 -24.81 0.19
C GLY A 185 -61.04 -25.95 1.10
N ARG A 186 -60.27 -26.28 2.15
CA ARG A 186 -60.71 -27.26 3.16
C ARG A 186 -61.80 -26.73 4.07
N ILE A 187 -61.78 -25.43 4.38
CA ILE A 187 -62.81 -24.77 5.18
C ILE A 187 -64.10 -24.68 4.37
N GLU A 188 -64.04 -24.23 3.12
CA GLU A 188 -65.18 -24.16 2.19
C GLU A 188 -65.88 -25.52 2.06
N SER A 189 -65.12 -26.60 1.79
CA SER A 189 -65.69 -27.96 1.73
C SER A 189 -66.34 -28.42 3.04
N ARG A 190 -65.87 -27.92 4.19
CA ARG A 190 -66.50 -28.23 5.48
C ARG A 190 -67.75 -27.38 5.74
N ILE A 191 -67.74 -26.12 5.32
CA ILE A 191 -68.92 -25.24 5.38
C ILE A 191 -70.05 -25.85 4.56
N GLU A 192 -69.78 -26.29 3.33
CA GLU A 192 -70.74 -26.99 2.46
C GLU A 192 -71.37 -28.19 3.17
N LYS A 193 -70.55 -29.07 3.76
CA LYS A 193 -71.03 -30.24 4.52
C LYS A 193 -71.85 -29.90 5.77
N LEU A 194 -71.63 -28.74 6.39
CA LEU A 194 -72.42 -28.28 7.53
C LEU A 194 -73.75 -27.68 7.06
N SER A 195 -73.73 -26.95 5.95
CA SER A 195 -74.92 -26.42 5.29
C SER A 195 -75.85 -27.54 4.82
N ASP A 196 -75.32 -28.61 4.22
CA ASP A 196 -76.07 -29.81 3.81
C ASP A 196 -76.80 -30.50 4.98
N ARG A 197 -76.31 -30.29 6.21
CA ARG A 197 -76.93 -30.80 7.44
C ARG A 197 -77.97 -29.84 8.03
N GLY A 198 -78.24 -28.73 7.36
CA GLY A 198 -79.18 -27.70 7.82
C GLY A 198 -78.63 -26.79 8.93
N LEU A 199 -77.31 -26.72 9.14
CA LEU A 199 -76.72 -25.81 10.10
C LEU A 199 -76.58 -24.41 9.50
N ASP A 200 -76.88 -23.38 10.31
CA ASP A 200 -76.64 -21.98 9.92
C ASP A 200 -75.14 -21.66 9.91
N VAL A 201 -74.59 -21.52 8.71
CA VAL A 201 -73.15 -21.25 8.47
C VAL A 201 -72.85 -19.80 8.11
N ALA A 202 -73.85 -18.90 8.08
CA ALA A 202 -73.69 -17.54 7.55
C ALA A 202 -72.57 -16.74 8.26
N GLY A 203 -72.44 -16.90 9.58
CA GLY A 203 -71.38 -16.24 10.35
C GLY A 203 -69.97 -16.72 9.97
N VAL A 204 -69.80 -18.02 9.75
CA VAL A 204 -68.52 -18.62 9.35
C VAL A 204 -68.13 -18.18 7.94
N GLU A 205 -69.09 -18.12 7.01
CA GLU A 205 -68.88 -17.65 5.64
C GLU A 205 -68.41 -16.18 5.63
N ALA A 206 -69.03 -15.33 6.44
CA ALA A 206 -68.61 -13.92 6.57
C ALA A 206 -67.18 -13.80 7.10
N SER A 207 -66.82 -14.55 8.15
CA SER A 207 -65.46 -14.58 8.67
C SER A 207 -64.44 -15.13 7.67
N LEU A 208 -64.83 -16.12 6.87
CA LEU A 208 -63.98 -16.67 5.81
C LEU A 208 -63.72 -15.63 4.72
N ALA A 209 -64.74 -14.89 4.28
CA ALA A 209 -64.58 -13.83 3.29
C ALA A 209 -63.55 -12.78 3.75
N VAL A 210 -63.63 -12.35 5.02
CA VAL A 210 -62.64 -11.43 5.61
C VAL A 210 -61.23 -12.05 5.61
N ALA A 211 -61.09 -13.33 5.93
CA ALA A 211 -59.81 -14.01 5.88
C ALA A 211 -59.23 -14.08 4.45
N VAL A 212 -60.08 -14.32 3.45
CA VAL A 212 -59.69 -14.34 2.03
C VAL A 212 -59.20 -12.96 1.57
N ASP A 213 -59.89 -11.87 1.92
CA ASP A 213 -59.45 -10.50 1.61
C ASP A 213 -58.08 -10.18 2.20
N LEU A 214 -57.82 -10.64 3.44
CA LEU A 214 -56.52 -10.49 4.09
C LEU A 214 -55.43 -11.33 3.40
N ILE A 215 -55.74 -12.51 2.88
CA ILE A 215 -54.81 -13.33 2.08
C ILE A 215 -54.47 -12.60 0.78
N VAL A 216 -55.45 -12.01 0.10
CA VAL A 216 -55.23 -11.20 -1.12
C VAL A 216 -54.34 -10.01 -0.82
N THR A 217 -54.62 -9.28 0.26
CA THR A 217 -53.77 -8.16 0.72
C THR A 217 -52.34 -8.62 1.00
N ALA A 218 -52.17 -9.76 1.68
CA ALA A 218 -50.85 -10.32 1.96
C ALA A 218 -50.09 -10.73 0.68
N LYS A 219 -50.79 -11.25 -0.34
CA LYS A 219 -50.19 -11.55 -1.66
C LYS A 219 -49.66 -10.28 -2.33
N VAL A 220 -50.44 -9.20 -2.30
CA VAL A 220 -50.01 -7.88 -2.83
C VAL A 220 -48.79 -7.35 -2.09
N ASP A 221 -48.78 -7.40 -0.76
CA ASP A 221 -47.63 -6.89 0.02
C ASP A 221 -46.36 -7.74 -0.16
N VAL A 222 -46.48 -9.06 -0.38
CA VAL A 222 -45.34 -9.91 -0.74
C VAL A 222 -44.83 -9.57 -2.13
N GLN A 223 -45.72 -9.30 -3.09
CA GLN A 223 -45.34 -8.87 -4.45
C GLN A 223 -44.60 -7.52 -4.42
N ALA A 224 -45.01 -6.59 -3.56
CA ALA A 224 -44.32 -5.31 -3.41
C ALA A 224 -42.84 -5.44 -3.00
N ILE A 225 -42.45 -6.53 -2.32
CA ILE A 225 -41.02 -6.80 -2.02
C ILE A 225 -40.28 -7.13 -3.33
N VAL A 226 -40.88 -7.93 -4.21
CA VAL A 226 -40.30 -8.29 -5.50
C VAL A 226 -40.17 -7.04 -6.37
N ASP A 227 -41.20 -6.21 -6.43
CA ASP A 227 -41.21 -4.99 -7.23
C ASP A 227 -40.11 -4.00 -6.77
N VAL A 228 -39.88 -3.86 -5.45
CA VAL A 228 -38.77 -3.04 -4.92
C VAL A 228 -37.40 -3.59 -5.34
N VAL A 229 -37.23 -4.91 -5.38
CA VAL A 229 -35.96 -5.54 -5.80
C VAL A 229 -35.76 -5.43 -7.30
N GLU A 230 -36.82 -5.55 -8.10
CA GLU A 230 -36.75 -5.42 -9.57
C GLU A 230 -36.59 -3.97 -10.02
N GLY A 231 -37.12 -3.00 -9.26
CA GLY A 231 -36.93 -1.56 -9.50
C GLY A 231 -35.57 -1.03 -9.04
N ALA A 232 -34.77 -1.83 -8.31
CA ALA A 232 -33.47 -1.43 -7.81
C ALA A 232 -32.42 -1.39 -8.95
N ASN A 233 -32.20 -0.21 -9.51
CA ASN A 233 -31.16 0.02 -10.52
C ASN A 233 -29.84 0.52 -9.87
N ASP A 234 -28.72 0.43 -10.62
CA ASP A 234 -27.37 0.84 -10.18
C ASP A 234 -27.26 2.31 -9.73
N THR A 235 -28.25 3.14 -10.08
CA THR A 235 -28.32 4.57 -9.72
C THR A 235 -29.07 4.85 -8.42
N SER A 236 -29.69 3.83 -7.81
CA SER A 236 -30.50 4.00 -6.59
C SER A 236 -29.61 4.24 -5.38
N ASP A 237 -29.99 5.18 -4.52
CA ASP A 237 -29.30 5.37 -3.24
C ASP A 237 -29.44 4.09 -2.38
N PRO A 238 -28.34 3.45 -1.95
CA PRO A 238 -28.40 2.24 -1.14
C PRO A 238 -29.14 2.41 0.18
N ALA A 239 -29.13 3.63 0.75
CA ALA A 239 -29.81 3.89 2.02
C ALA A 239 -31.33 3.95 1.85
N SER A 240 -31.83 4.60 0.80
CA SER A 240 -33.27 4.62 0.48
C SER A 240 -33.79 3.21 0.16
N LEU A 241 -33.09 2.47 -0.71
CA LEU A 241 -33.47 1.11 -1.10
C LEU A 241 -33.59 0.20 0.13
N LYS A 242 -32.61 0.27 1.05
CA LYS A 242 -32.63 -0.50 2.29
C LYS A 242 -33.83 -0.15 3.19
N ALA A 243 -34.18 1.13 3.27
CA ALA A 243 -35.31 1.60 4.07
C ALA A 243 -36.65 1.14 3.49
N GLU A 244 -36.84 1.27 2.18
CA GLU A 244 -38.03 0.81 1.45
C GLU A 244 -38.20 -0.70 1.58
N LEU A 245 -37.13 -1.45 1.37
CA LEU A 245 -37.14 -2.91 1.48
C LEU A 245 -37.50 -3.39 2.89
N ARG A 246 -36.94 -2.75 3.93
CA ARG A 246 -37.28 -3.06 5.32
C ARG A 246 -38.75 -2.75 5.62
N SER A 247 -39.27 -1.65 5.10
CA SER A 247 -40.67 -1.28 5.24
C SER A 247 -41.58 -2.32 4.57
N ALA A 248 -41.29 -2.68 3.32
CA ALA A 248 -42.03 -3.68 2.55
C ALA A 248 -42.04 -5.06 3.25
N ILE A 249 -40.89 -5.54 3.72
CA ILE A 249 -40.79 -6.81 4.46
C ILE A 249 -41.64 -6.76 5.74
N THR A 250 -41.54 -5.67 6.50
CA THR A 250 -42.29 -5.54 7.77
C THR A 250 -43.80 -5.55 7.51
N LYS A 251 -44.24 -4.85 6.47
CA LYS A 251 -45.63 -4.80 6.04
C LYS A 251 -46.13 -6.18 5.61
N ALA A 252 -45.42 -6.85 4.70
CA ALA A 252 -45.79 -8.19 4.22
C ALA A 252 -45.87 -9.21 5.37
N VAL A 253 -44.92 -9.20 6.30
CA VAL A 253 -44.95 -10.07 7.48
C VAL A 253 -46.17 -9.77 8.37
N ALA A 254 -46.53 -8.51 8.54
CA ALA A 254 -47.72 -8.13 9.30
C ALA A 254 -49.01 -8.63 8.62
N SER A 255 -49.12 -8.45 7.30
CA SER A 255 -50.28 -8.90 6.51
C SER A 255 -50.44 -10.42 6.50
N VAL A 256 -49.35 -11.18 6.33
CA VAL A 256 -49.36 -12.66 6.43
C VAL A 256 -49.79 -13.12 7.83
N LYS A 257 -49.35 -12.44 8.90
CA LYS A 257 -49.80 -12.75 10.26
C LYS A 257 -51.27 -12.41 10.49
N ALA A 258 -51.77 -11.33 9.90
CA ALA A 258 -53.18 -10.96 9.97
C ALA A 258 -54.07 -12.03 9.31
N ALA A 259 -53.72 -12.43 8.08
CA ALA A 259 -54.39 -13.52 7.37
C ALA A 259 -54.41 -14.83 8.17
N HIS A 260 -53.27 -15.22 8.74
CA HIS A 260 -53.18 -16.41 9.59
C HIS A 260 -54.11 -16.36 10.81
N ARG A 261 -54.14 -15.22 11.52
CA ARG A 261 -55.02 -15.05 12.68
C ARG A 261 -56.49 -15.11 12.29
N ALA A 262 -56.86 -14.53 11.16
CA ALA A 262 -58.22 -14.58 10.63
C ALA A 262 -58.64 -16.02 10.33
N LEU A 263 -57.81 -16.81 9.65
CA LEU A 263 -58.07 -18.24 9.40
C LEU A 263 -58.23 -19.06 10.69
N ILE A 264 -57.41 -18.79 11.71
CA ILE A 264 -57.58 -19.42 13.03
C ILE A 264 -58.93 -19.03 13.65
N GLY A 265 -59.36 -17.78 13.48
CA GLY A 265 -60.68 -17.31 13.90
C GLY A 265 -61.80 -18.13 13.27
N VAL A 266 -61.79 -18.24 11.93
CA VAL A 266 -62.76 -19.04 11.16
C VAL A 266 -62.80 -20.49 11.65
N ALA A 267 -61.63 -21.11 11.82
CA ALA A 267 -61.55 -22.49 12.28
C ALA A 267 -62.14 -22.68 13.70
N ARG A 268 -62.00 -21.69 14.58
CA ARG A 268 -62.59 -21.72 15.94
C ARG A 268 -64.10 -21.57 15.90
N GLU A 269 -64.61 -20.66 15.06
CA GLU A 269 -66.05 -20.45 14.88
C GLU A 269 -66.72 -21.72 14.33
N MET A 270 -66.10 -22.38 13.35
CA MET A 270 -66.57 -23.68 12.86
C MET A 270 -66.66 -24.74 13.96
N VAL A 271 -65.63 -24.85 14.80
CA VAL A 271 -65.62 -25.82 15.91
C VAL A 271 -66.71 -25.49 16.93
N ALA A 272 -66.93 -24.20 17.22
CA ALA A 272 -68.01 -23.76 18.11
C ALA A 272 -69.39 -24.14 17.54
N LEU A 273 -69.61 -23.90 16.24
CA LEU A 273 -70.85 -24.25 15.55
C LEU A 273 -71.15 -25.77 15.63
N VAL A 274 -70.16 -26.61 15.32
CA VAL A 274 -70.30 -28.08 15.39
C VAL A 274 -70.56 -28.57 16.82
N ARG A 275 -69.95 -27.94 17.83
CA ARG A 275 -70.21 -28.30 19.23
C ARG A 275 -71.61 -27.90 19.67
N ALA A 276 -72.07 -26.71 19.26
CA ALA A 276 -73.42 -26.25 19.55
C ALA A 276 -74.47 -27.20 18.95
N SER A 277 -74.30 -27.62 17.70
CA SER A 277 -75.23 -28.57 17.07
C SER A 277 -75.26 -29.93 17.78
N ALA A 278 -74.10 -30.49 18.13
CA ALA A 278 -74.04 -31.77 18.83
C ALA A 278 -74.71 -31.74 20.22
N SER A 279 -74.70 -30.59 20.90
CA SER A 279 -75.38 -30.45 22.20
C SER A 279 -76.91 -30.37 22.08
N VAL A 280 -77.43 -29.92 20.95
CA VAL A 280 -78.87 -29.90 20.68
C VAL A 280 -79.38 -31.31 20.43
N ASP A 281 -78.67 -32.09 19.61
CA ASP A 281 -79.04 -33.48 19.31
C ASP A 281 -79.09 -34.36 20.58
N ALA A 282 -78.13 -34.17 21.50
CA ALA A 282 -78.08 -34.93 22.75
C ALA A 282 -79.26 -34.65 23.71
N ASN A 283 -79.85 -33.44 23.66
CA ASN A 283 -81.03 -33.12 24.49
C ASN A 283 -82.33 -33.69 23.90
N VAL A 284 -82.42 -33.80 22.57
CA VAL A 284 -83.62 -34.34 21.90
C VAL A 284 -83.81 -35.84 22.21
N GLU A 285 -82.72 -36.60 22.36
CA GLU A 285 -82.82 -38.04 22.69
C GLU A 285 -83.30 -38.31 24.13
N VAL A 286 -83.07 -37.40 25.09
CA VAL A 286 -83.41 -37.63 26.50
C VAL A 286 -84.89 -37.41 26.81
N GLU A 287 -85.58 -36.53 26.09
CA GLU A 287 -87.02 -36.28 26.32
C GLU A 287 -87.92 -37.42 25.82
N VAL A 288 -87.51 -38.15 24.78
CA VAL A 288 -88.35 -39.20 24.15
C VAL A 288 -88.53 -40.45 25.05
N ASP A 289 -87.61 -40.72 25.97
CA ASP A 289 -87.64 -41.93 26.81
C ASP A 289 -88.42 -41.76 28.14
N THR A 290 -89.00 -40.58 28.43
CA THR A 290 -89.68 -40.31 29.72
C THR A 290 -91.22 -40.34 29.69
N GLU A 291 -91.85 -40.64 28.54
CA GLU A 291 -93.32 -40.64 28.38
C GLU A 291 -93.99 -42.03 28.26
N ASN A 292 -93.32 -43.13 28.61
CA ASN A 292 -93.94 -44.48 28.73
C ASN A 292 -93.87 -45.02 30.16
#